data_AF-A0A4S4LAB7-F1
#
_entry.id   AF-A0A4S4LAB7-F1
#
_cell.length_a   1.000
_cell.length_b   1.000
_cell.length_c   1.000
_cell.angle_alpha   90.00
_cell.angle_beta   90.00
_cell.angle_gamma   90.00
#
_symmetry.space_group_name_H-M   'P 1'
#
loop_
_entity.id
_entity.type
_entity.pdbx_description
1 polymer ?
#
loop_
_entity_poly.entity_id
_entity_poly.type
_entity_poly.pdbx_seq_one_letter_code
_entity_poly.pdbx_strand_id
1 'polypeptide(L)'
;MSVRDALNTAMEEMLRDESVFIMGKEIARYNGRRVIDTPITEISFASVTVGATRHVVRRLASRVYNLVDGLHGEVECHKLTTWRYKYVRDYEQLTSLAQAVSGDVPCPVVFRGPNGAAAGVGAQHSQDYASWYGQIPGLTVVSPWSAEDCKGLLKAAIRDPNPVVFLENEMMYGVTFPVSQEVMSDNFLLPIGKAKVELEGSDVTIVAHSKMVTHSLEAAQELAKEGIKAEVINLRSIRPLDIDSIKASVKKTNRLIIVEGGFPAFGVGSEICAQIVESEAFDYLDAPVERVTGADVPTPYAADLEDLTFPDTPLIVNLTMRGLMQSLNRLIYGLTPEEKIRAWQSKIRMEERQLDREMRQLDMARKKAQGQVKQLAAKGRVDNARMLTKELVRSNKQKDRLSVSKARLGSINIQLAHQLSMVKVTGTLQKSTEIMKLSNSLIKLPQISQSMREMSMEMMKAGILEEMLDDVMEMDDDEELEEEANAEVEKVLYEITDGKLGAARAVKDELPHAQDAVDEDEERNLEQYQKQLSDLLSG
;
A
#
# COMPACT_ATOMS: atom_id res chain seq x y z
N MET A 1 -0.63 14.85 -39.68
CA MET A 1 0.80 14.52 -39.62
C MET A 1 0.94 13.17 -38.93
N SER A 2 1.77 12.25 -39.45
CA SER A 2 2.03 10.98 -38.74
C SER A 2 2.98 11.21 -37.56
N VAL A 3 2.95 10.31 -36.57
CA VAL A 3 3.91 10.35 -35.45
C VAL A 3 5.35 10.26 -35.96
N ARG A 4 5.61 9.41 -36.95
CA ARG A 4 6.94 9.31 -37.59
C ARG A 4 7.36 10.64 -38.23
N ASP A 5 6.45 11.29 -38.96
CA ASP A 5 6.74 12.59 -39.58
C ASP A 5 7.01 13.66 -38.54
N ALA A 6 6.28 13.66 -37.42
CA ALA A 6 6.49 14.58 -36.32
C ALA A 6 7.88 14.41 -35.68
N LEU A 7 8.31 13.17 -35.42
CA LEU A 7 9.64 12.86 -34.91
C LEU A 7 10.75 13.28 -35.90
N ASN A 8 10.53 13.05 -37.20
CA ASN A 8 11.47 13.49 -38.24
C ASN A 8 11.54 15.01 -38.34
N THR A 9 10.41 15.71 -38.23
CA THR A 9 10.34 17.17 -38.28
C THR A 9 11.01 17.79 -37.05
N ALA A 10 10.92 17.15 -35.88
CA ALA A 10 11.67 17.59 -34.69
C ALA A 10 13.20 17.60 -34.88
N MET A 11 13.73 16.87 -35.87
CA MET A 11 15.15 16.90 -36.22
C MET A 11 15.61 18.22 -36.84
N GLU A 12 14.71 19.18 -37.11
CA GLU A 12 15.05 20.59 -37.35
C GLU A 12 15.99 21.17 -36.26
N GLU A 13 16.01 20.60 -35.06
CA GLU A 13 17.00 20.96 -34.03
C GLU A 13 18.45 20.77 -34.51
N MET A 14 18.71 19.84 -35.43
CA MET A 14 20.03 19.72 -36.06
C MET A 14 20.37 20.91 -36.97
N LEU A 15 19.37 21.52 -37.60
CA LEU A 15 19.58 22.74 -38.39
C LEU A 15 19.79 23.95 -37.48
N ARG A 16 19.11 23.97 -36.33
CA ARG A 16 19.19 25.05 -35.34
C ARG A 16 20.51 25.08 -34.59
N ASP A 17 21.02 23.93 -34.18
CA ASP A 17 22.21 23.80 -33.33
C ASP A 17 23.19 22.82 -33.98
N GLU A 18 24.37 23.32 -34.36
CA GLU A 18 25.43 22.54 -35.01
C GLU A 18 26.01 21.44 -34.10
N SER A 19 25.87 21.58 -32.78
CA SER A 19 26.35 20.61 -31.80
C SER A 19 25.52 19.33 -31.76
N VAL A 20 24.28 19.38 -32.25
CA VAL A 20 23.35 18.25 -32.26
C VAL A 20 23.79 17.21 -33.29
N PHE A 21 23.91 15.96 -32.91
CA PHE A 21 24.10 14.87 -33.87
C PHE A 21 23.34 13.63 -33.43
N ILE A 22 23.07 12.76 -34.40
CA ILE A 22 22.36 11.51 -34.18
C ILE A 22 23.28 10.33 -34.46
N MET A 23 23.28 9.35 -33.54
CA MET A 23 24.05 8.12 -33.66
C MET A 23 23.18 6.92 -33.27
N GLY A 24 23.27 5.84 -34.04
CA GLY A 24 22.54 4.61 -33.76
C GLY A 24 22.67 3.61 -34.91
N LYS A 25 21.98 2.48 -34.78
CA LYS A 25 22.02 1.41 -35.78
C LYS A 25 21.01 1.65 -36.89
N GLU A 26 21.45 1.47 -38.13
CA GLU A 26 20.64 1.54 -39.36
C GLU A 26 19.89 2.88 -39.52
N ILE A 27 20.51 3.97 -39.05
CA ILE A 27 19.90 5.31 -39.11
C ILE A 27 20.13 6.04 -40.43
N ALA A 28 21.16 5.66 -41.21
CA ALA A 28 21.42 6.19 -42.54
C ALA A 28 22.20 5.19 -43.39
N ARG A 29 22.02 5.27 -44.72
CA ARG A 29 22.86 4.56 -45.70
C ARG A 29 24.17 5.30 -46.03
N TYR A 30 24.33 6.55 -45.56
CA TYR A 30 25.40 7.45 -45.96
C TYR A 30 26.04 8.10 -44.72
N ASN A 31 27.37 7.99 -44.60
CA ASN A 31 28.16 8.53 -43.48
C ASN A 31 28.33 10.06 -43.57
N GLY A 32 27.33 10.80 -43.07
CA GLY A 32 27.47 12.24 -42.83
C GLY A 32 28.15 12.51 -41.49
N ARG A 33 28.83 13.66 -41.33
CA ARG A 33 29.53 14.03 -40.07
C ARG A 33 28.63 14.06 -38.82
N ARG A 34 27.31 14.20 -38.99
CA ARG A 34 26.32 14.37 -37.91
C ARG A 34 25.24 13.27 -37.85
N VAL A 35 25.33 12.28 -38.74
CA VAL A 35 24.46 11.08 -38.76
C VAL A 35 25.37 9.88 -38.84
N ILE A 36 25.55 9.21 -37.70
CA ILE A 36 26.59 8.19 -37.54
C ILE A 36 25.94 6.81 -37.40
N ASP A 37 26.09 5.99 -38.44
CA ASP A 37 25.65 4.60 -38.39
C ASP A 37 26.64 3.73 -37.60
N THR A 38 26.11 2.77 -36.84
CA THR A 38 26.89 1.98 -35.89
C THR A 38 26.52 0.49 -35.92
N PRO A 39 27.48 -0.44 -35.66
CA PRO A 39 27.18 -1.86 -35.49
C PRO A 39 26.37 -2.14 -34.20
N ILE A 40 25.85 -3.37 -34.02
CA ILE A 40 25.05 -3.79 -32.83
C ILE A 40 25.92 -3.77 -31.57
N THR A 41 26.12 -2.58 -31.01
CA THR A 41 26.95 -2.30 -29.83
C THR A 41 26.38 -1.10 -29.08
N GLU A 42 25.06 -1.04 -28.93
CA GLU A 42 24.30 0.06 -28.32
C GLU A 42 24.86 0.49 -26.95
N ILE A 43 25.27 -0.49 -26.13
CA ILE A 43 25.93 -0.32 -24.82
C ILE A 43 27.22 0.51 -24.95
N SER A 44 28.00 0.28 -26.01
CA SER A 44 29.28 0.94 -26.25
C SER A 44 29.09 2.40 -26.66
N PHE A 45 28.12 2.70 -27.53
CA PHE A 45 27.89 4.09 -27.95
C PHE A 45 27.18 4.91 -26.88
N ALA A 46 26.28 4.32 -26.09
CA ALA A 46 25.69 5.02 -24.96
C ALA A 46 26.76 5.50 -23.97
N SER A 47 27.71 4.62 -23.65
CA SER A 47 28.88 4.95 -22.84
C SER A 47 29.73 6.05 -23.48
N VAL A 48 29.95 6.00 -24.80
CA VAL A 48 30.69 7.04 -25.54
C VAL A 48 29.92 8.36 -25.55
N THR A 49 28.60 8.34 -25.73
CA THR A 49 27.74 9.54 -25.74
C THR A 49 27.79 10.23 -24.39
N VAL A 50 27.63 9.49 -23.29
CA VAL A 50 27.75 10.01 -21.90
C VAL A 50 29.17 10.47 -21.59
N GLY A 51 30.19 9.72 -22.00
CA GLY A 51 31.58 10.15 -21.83
C GLY A 51 31.91 11.43 -22.60
N ALA A 52 31.23 11.66 -23.73
CA ALA A 52 31.45 12.82 -24.57
C ALA A 52 30.63 14.07 -24.16
N THR A 53 29.67 13.97 -23.23
CA THR A 53 28.97 15.12 -22.63
C THR A 53 29.71 15.69 -21.41
N ARG A 54 30.40 14.86 -20.60
CA ARG A 54 30.99 15.25 -19.29
C ARG A 54 32.36 15.96 -19.30
N HIS A 55 32.88 16.35 -20.47
CA HIS A 55 34.22 16.95 -20.73
C HIS A 55 35.46 16.01 -20.68
N VAL A 56 36.43 16.30 -21.58
CA VAL A 56 37.68 15.56 -21.90
C VAL A 56 37.50 14.32 -22.76
N VAL A 57 37.07 14.56 -23.99
CA VAL A 57 37.59 13.79 -25.12
C VAL A 57 38.72 14.57 -25.84
N ARG A 58 39.36 15.57 -25.22
CA ARG A 58 40.52 16.28 -25.81
C ARG A 58 41.67 15.34 -26.24
N ARG A 59 41.72 14.09 -25.74
CA ARG A 59 42.71 13.05 -26.11
C ARG A 59 42.17 11.78 -26.78
N LEU A 60 40.88 11.47 -26.64
CA LEU A 60 40.23 10.32 -27.28
C LEU A 60 39.35 10.75 -28.47
N ALA A 61 38.77 11.96 -28.44
CA ALA A 61 38.14 12.59 -29.58
C ALA A 61 39.29 12.98 -30.46
N SER A 62 40.41 13.53 -30.00
CA SER A 62 41.59 13.63 -30.86
C SER A 62 42.12 12.29 -31.43
N ARG A 63 41.59 11.11 -31.08
CA ARG A 63 41.90 9.84 -31.78
C ARG A 63 40.74 9.32 -32.63
N VAL A 64 39.48 9.70 -32.32
CA VAL A 64 38.28 9.44 -33.14
C VAL A 64 37.96 10.60 -34.10
N TYR A 65 38.00 11.87 -33.66
CA TYR A 65 38.14 13.11 -34.47
C TYR A 65 39.37 13.10 -35.39
N ASN A 66 40.51 12.51 -35.02
CA ASN A 66 41.63 12.41 -35.98
C ASN A 66 41.39 11.35 -37.08
N LEU A 67 40.31 10.57 -36.97
CA LEU A 67 39.83 9.71 -38.05
C LEU A 67 38.82 10.46 -38.97
N VAL A 68 38.32 11.64 -38.55
CA VAL A 68 37.29 12.42 -39.24
C VAL A 68 37.65 13.92 -39.12
N ASP A 69 38.65 14.35 -39.89
CA ASP A 69 39.24 15.70 -40.01
C ASP A 69 38.53 16.91 -39.33
N GLY A 70 39.24 17.50 -38.36
CA GLY A 70 39.82 18.85 -38.48
C GLY A 70 38.90 20.07 -38.36
N LEU A 71 38.55 20.50 -37.15
CA LEU A 71 38.25 21.90 -36.79
C LEU A 71 38.37 22.10 -35.27
N HIS A 72 39.08 23.16 -34.87
CA HIS A 72 39.29 23.56 -33.48
C HIS A 72 38.22 24.59 -33.09
N GLY A 73 37.48 24.32 -32.02
CA GLY A 73 36.53 25.26 -31.41
C GLY A 73 35.94 24.67 -30.14
N GLU A 74 35.72 25.50 -29.13
CA GLU A 74 35.05 25.15 -27.88
C GLU A 74 33.55 24.95 -28.18
N VAL A 75 33.03 23.73 -28.00
CA VAL A 75 31.65 23.36 -28.36
C VAL A 75 31.00 22.57 -27.22
N GLU A 76 29.95 23.14 -26.65
CA GLU A 76 28.98 22.46 -25.77
C GLU A 76 28.16 21.48 -26.63
N CYS A 77 28.15 20.19 -26.30
CA CYS A 77 27.69 19.11 -27.20
C CYS A 77 26.34 18.53 -26.79
N HIS A 78 25.24 18.82 -27.49
CA HIS A 78 23.94 18.13 -27.32
C HIS A 78 23.88 16.84 -28.16
N LYS A 79 23.57 15.67 -27.58
CA LYS A 79 23.70 14.39 -28.32
C LYS A 79 22.40 13.58 -28.36
N LEU A 80 22.02 13.10 -29.55
CA LEU A 80 20.88 12.21 -29.75
C LEU A 80 21.37 10.79 -30.03
N THR A 81 21.01 9.83 -29.18
CA THR A 81 21.29 8.40 -29.43
C THR A 81 19.98 7.68 -29.72
N THR A 82 19.89 7.03 -30.88
CA THR A 82 18.75 6.21 -31.29
C THR A 82 19.00 4.73 -30.98
N TRP A 83 18.05 4.10 -30.30
CA TRP A 83 18.09 2.71 -29.90
C TRP A 83 17.05 1.94 -30.68
N ARG A 84 17.46 0.86 -31.36
CA ARG A 84 16.51 -0.08 -31.97
C ARG A 84 16.30 -1.33 -31.11
N TYR A 85 17.20 -1.61 -30.16
CA TYR A 85 17.10 -2.72 -29.24
C TYR A 85 17.20 -2.26 -27.77
N LYS A 86 16.29 -2.80 -26.95
CA LYS A 86 15.96 -2.47 -25.57
C LYS A 86 17.04 -2.90 -24.54
N TYR A 87 18.31 -2.56 -24.77
CA TYR A 87 19.44 -3.05 -23.96
C TYR A 87 20.27 -1.93 -23.30
N VAL A 88 19.65 -1.12 -22.43
CA VAL A 88 20.39 -0.53 -21.29
C VAL A 88 19.94 -1.26 -20.03
N ARG A 89 20.50 -2.45 -19.82
CA ARG A 89 20.24 -3.24 -18.61
C ARG A 89 21.27 -2.97 -17.51
N ASP A 90 22.38 -2.32 -17.82
CA ASP A 90 23.49 -2.22 -16.90
C ASP A 90 23.28 -1.10 -15.89
N TYR A 91 22.96 -1.51 -14.65
CA TYR A 91 22.82 -0.67 -13.47
C TYR A 91 23.99 0.32 -13.29
N GLU A 92 25.22 -0.07 -13.66
CA GLU A 92 26.41 0.81 -13.61
C GLU A 92 26.28 2.02 -14.55
N GLN A 93 25.68 1.86 -15.74
CA GLN A 93 25.49 2.96 -16.68
C GLN A 93 24.37 3.89 -16.23
N LEU A 94 23.28 3.35 -15.72
CA LEU A 94 22.16 4.12 -15.16
C LEU A 94 22.59 4.91 -13.92
N THR A 95 23.44 4.31 -13.07
CA THR A 95 24.05 4.99 -11.93
C THR A 95 25.08 6.03 -12.37
N SER A 96 25.84 5.77 -13.44
CA SER A 96 26.76 6.77 -14.01
C SER A 96 26.02 7.97 -14.63
N LEU A 97 24.82 7.76 -15.20
CA LEU A 97 23.92 8.81 -15.67
C LEU A 97 23.34 9.62 -14.50
N ALA A 98 22.86 8.95 -13.45
CA ALA A 98 22.40 9.62 -12.23
C ALA A 98 23.54 10.40 -11.54
N GLN A 99 24.75 9.84 -11.51
CA GLN A 99 25.96 10.51 -11.01
C GLN A 99 26.39 11.69 -11.89
N ALA A 100 26.16 11.62 -13.20
CA ALA A 100 26.44 12.73 -14.11
C ALA A 100 25.57 13.96 -13.79
N VAL A 101 24.36 13.76 -13.24
CA VAL A 101 23.45 14.85 -12.83
C VAL A 101 23.74 15.35 -11.41
N SER A 102 24.53 14.62 -10.62
CA SER A 102 24.88 14.96 -9.23
C SER A 102 26.04 15.96 -9.06
N GLY A 103 26.43 16.69 -10.12
CA GLY A 103 27.51 17.70 -10.07
C GLY A 103 27.27 18.89 -11.01
N ASP A 104 28.16 19.89 -10.97
CA ASP A 104 28.06 21.15 -11.75
C ASP A 104 28.20 21.01 -13.28
N VAL A 105 28.23 19.78 -13.82
CA VAL A 105 28.50 19.53 -15.25
C VAL A 105 27.24 18.99 -15.94
N PRO A 106 26.66 19.73 -16.90
CA PRO A 106 25.48 19.27 -17.63
C PRO A 106 25.79 18.04 -18.49
N CYS A 107 24.77 17.20 -18.71
CA CYS A 107 24.85 16.02 -19.56
C CYS A 107 23.72 16.01 -20.60
N PRO A 108 23.78 16.90 -21.61
CA PRO A 108 22.73 17.04 -22.62
C PRO A 108 22.74 15.85 -23.59
N VAL A 109 22.00 14.81 -23.24
CA VAL A 109 21.85 13.59 -24.05
C VAL A 109 20.39 13.14 -24.08
N VAL A 110 19.92 12.78 -25.26
CA VAL A 110 18.59 12.18 -25.45
C VAL A 110 18.76 10.74 -25.91
N PHE A 111 18.25 9.80 -25.11
CA PHE A 111 18.13 8.39 -25.47
C PHE A 111 16.71 8.15 -25.98
N ARG A 112 16.56 7.84 -27.27
CA ARG A 112 15.24 7.66 -27.89
C ARG A 112 15.09 6.34 -28.63
N GLY A 113 13.88 5.80 -28.63
CA GLY A 113 13.56 4.58 -29.38
C GLY A 113 12.20 4.00 -29.00
N PRO A 114 11.71 2.99 -29.73
CA PRO A 114 10.43 2.35 -29.46
C PRO A 114 10.48 1.58 -28.12
N ASN A 115 9.42 1.74 -27.33
CA ASN A 115 9.22 1.17 -26.00
C ASN A 115 7.86 0.47 -25.90
N GLY A 116 7.78 -0.55 -25.05
CA GLY A 116 6.55 -1.33 -24.84
C GLY A 116 6.24 -2.30 -25.98
N ALA A 117 4.98 -2.71 -26.07
CA ALA A 117 4.52 -3.74 -27.01
C ALA A 117 4.73 -3.37 -28.48
N ALA A 118 4.96 -4.40 -29.30
CA ALA A 118 4.84 -4.38 -30.76
C ALA A 118 4.12 -5.67 -31.18
N ALA A 119 3.73 -5.80 -32.45
CA ALA A 119 2.96 -6.97 -32.90
C ALA A 119 3.88 -8.16 -33.23
N GLY A 120 3.69 -9.29 -32.55
CA GLY A 120 4.32 -10.57 -32.89
C GLY A 120 5.84 -10.61 -32.66
N VAL A 121 6.36 -9.79 -31.75
CA VAL A 121 7.82 -9.70 -31.49
C VAL A 121 8.29 -10.55 -30.30
N GLY A 122 7.34 -11.09 -29.53
CA GLY A 122 7.59 -11.97 -28.39
C GLY A 122 8.27 -11.28 -27.19
N ALA A 123 8.53 -12.08 -26.16
CA ALA A 123 8.88 -11.60 -24.82
C ALA A 123 10.06 -10.62 -24.73
N GLN A 124 11.15 -10.86 -25.48
CA GLN A 124 12.37 -10.04 -25.38
C GLN A 124 12.25 -8.67 -26.05
N HIS A 125 11.19 -8.46 -26.86
CA HIS A 125 11.01 -7.27 -27.66
C HIS A 125 9.77 -6.46 -27.27
N SER A 126 8.99 -6.88 -26.26
CA SER A 126 7.72 -6.25 -25.89
C SER A 126 7.72 -5.51 -24.55
N GLN A 127 8.83 -5.53 -23.80
CA GLN A 127 8.89 -4.90 -22.47
C GLN A 127 8.76 -3.36 -22.52
N ASP A 128 7.99 -2.81 -21.58
CA ASP A 128 7.90 -1.38 -21.27
C ASP A 128 8.88 -1.02 -20.14
N TYR A 129 9.68 0.03 -20.32
CA TYR A 129 10.69 0.51 -19.37
C TYR A 129 10.33 1.84 -18.69
N ALA A 130 9.10 2.33 -18.83
CA ALA A 130 8.68 3.61 -18.23
C ALA A 130 8.96 3.67 -16.71
N SER A 131 8.55 2.65 -15.95
CA SER A 131 8.79 2.59 -14.51
C SER A 131 10.28 2.45 -14.15
N TRP A 132 11.03 1.66 -14.93
CA TRP A 132 12.46 1.43 -14.72
C TRP A 132 13.32 2.67 -14.88
N TYR A 133 13.02 3.52 -15.86
CA TYR A 133 13.73 4.79 -16.00
C TYR A 133 13.16 5.86 -15.05
N GLY A 134 11.85 5.84 -14.78
CA GLY A 134 11.18 6.80 -13.90
C GLY A 134 11.65 6.76 -12.44
N GLN A 135 12.13 5.61 -11.96
CA GLN A 135 12.68 5.50 -10.60
C GLN A 135 14.05 6.18 -10.42
N ILE A 136 14.78 6.50 -11.49
CA ILE A 136 16.19 6.93 -11.41
C ILE A 136 16.26 8.45 -11.22
N PRO A 137 16.83 8.94 -10.10
CA PRO A 137 17.03 10.37 -9.89
C PRO A 137 17.97 10.99 -10.93
N GLY A 138 17.69 12.24 -11.31
CA GLY A 138 18.45 12.98 -12.32
C GLY A 138 18.05 12.70 -13.76
N LEU A 139 17.36 11.60 -14.05
CA LEU A 139 16.78 11.40 -15.38
C LEU A 139 15.50 12.21 -15.57
N THR A 140 15.31 12.65 -16.79
CA THR A 140 14.02 13.07 -17.32
C THR A 140 13.49 11.94 -18.21
N VAL A 141 12.23 11.55 -18.03
CA VAL A 141 11.62 10.42 -18.77
C VAL A 141 10.28 10.87 -19.35
N VAL A 142 10.17 10.81 -20.67
CA VAL A 142 8.97 11.20 -21.42
C VAL A 142 8.45 10.04 -22.26
N SER A 143 7.13 9.97 -22.40
CA SER A 143 6.41 8.88 -23.06
C SER A 143 5.28 9.48 -23.92
N PRO A 144 5.60 10.06 -25.08
CA PRO A 144 4.63 10.72 -25.95
C PRO A 144 3.60 9.76 -26.56
N TRP A 145 2.45 10.29 -26.94
CA TRP A 145 1.39 9.55 -27.61
C TRP A 145 1.10 10.09 -29.02
N SER A 146 0.81 11.38 -29.15
CA SER A 146 0.37 12.01 -30.39
C SER A 146 1.51 12.59 -31.23
N ALA A 147 1.20 13.00 -32.46
CA ALA A 147 2.16 13.74 -33.31
C ALA A 147 2.58 15.07 -32.66
N GLU A 148 1.65 15.77 -32.00
CA GLU A 148 1.91 16.98 -31.22
C GLU A 148 2.91 16.70 -30.09
N ASP A 149 2.65 15.66 -29.29
CA ASP A 149 3.52 15.26 -28.18
C ASP A 149 4.92 14.92 -28.69
N CYS A 150 5.00 14.12 -29.75
CA CYS A 150 6.27 13.66 -30.30
C CYS A 150 7.14 14.81 -30.80
N LYS A 151 6.57 15.77 -31.55
CA LYS A 151 7.35 16.92 -32.03
C LYS A 151 7.77 17.83 -30.88
N GLY A 152 6.83 18.24 -30.05
CA GLY A 152 7.07 19.23 -29.01
C GLY A 152 7.99 18.74 -27.89
N LEU A 153 7.80 17.49 -27.43
CA LEU A 153 8.62 16.91 -26.36
C LEU A 153 10.00 16.49 -26.88
N LEU A 154 10.15 16.05 -28.13
CA LEU A 154 11.48 15.69 -28.64
C LEU A 154 12.36 16.93 -28.80
N LYS A 155 11.79 18.04 -29.29
CA LYS A 155 12.50 19.33 -29.34
C LYS A 155 12.85 19.82 -27.94
N ALA A 156 11.93 19.71 -26.97
CA ALA A 156 12.22 20.05 -25.58
C ALA A 156 13.33 19.17 -24.99
N ALA A 157 13.31 17.87 -25.26
CA ALA A 157 14.32 16.91 -24.80
C ALA A 157 15.71 17.23 -25.37
N ILE A 158 15.81 17.56 -26.67
CA ILE A 158 17.08 17.91 -27.31
C ILE A 158 17.68 19.19 -26.70
N ARG A 159 16.83 20.11 -26.24
CA ARG A 159 17.24 21.38 -25.61
C ARG A 159 17.46 21.25 -24.09
N ASP A 160 17.19 20.10 -23.48
CA ASP A 160 17.38 19.89 -22.05
C ASP A 160 18.88 19.67 -21.74
N PRO A 161 19.45 20.37 -20.75
CA PRO A 161 20.85 20.18 -20.37
C PRO A 161 21.12 18.85 -19.64
N ASN A 162 20.08 18.06 -19.33
CA ASN A 162 20.17 16.81 -18.58
C ASN A 162 19.89 15.58 -19.47
N PRO A 163 20.19 14.37 -18.98
CA PRO A 163 19.84 13.15 -19.69
C PRO A 163 18.32 12.95 -19.78
N VAL A 164 17.80 12.85 -21.00
CA VAL A 164 16.38 12.59 -21.28
C VAL A 164 16.22 11.21 -21.92
N VAL A 165 15.32 10.40 -21.36
CA VAL A 165 14.86 9.15 -21.97
C VAL A 165 13.52 9.41 -22.65
N PHE A 166 13.48 9.16 -23.95
CA PHE A 166 12.35 9.45 -24.82
C PHE A 166 11.75 8.14 -25.34
N LEU A 167 10.68 7.67 -24.68
CA LEU A 167 10.06 6.37 -24.89
C LEU A 167 8.98 6.45 -25.97
N GLU A 168 9.35 6.19 -27.22
CA GLU A 168 8.42 6.14 -28.35
C GLU A 168 7.58 4.86 -28.33
N ASN A 169 6.64 4.73 -29.26
CA ASN A 169 5.88 3.50 -29.44
C ASN A 169 5.84 3.10 -30.92
N GLU A 170 6.24 1.86 -31.20
CA GLU A 170 6.36 1.37 -32.58
C GLU A 170 5.02 1.36 -33.32
N MET A 171 3.96 0.93 -32.63
CA MET A 171 2.62 0.87 -33.21
C MET A 171 2.04 2.26 -33.51
N MET A 172 2.53 3.30 -32.84
CA MET A 172 2.07 4.67 -33.04
C MET A 172 2.72 5.36 -34.25
N TYR A 173 3.87 4.88 -34.75
CA TYR A 173 4.62 5.57 -35.81
C TYR A 173 3.81 5.84 -37.09
N GLY A 174 2.96 4.90 -37.49
CA GLY A 174 2.10 5.03 -38.68
C GLY A 174 0.80 5.80 -38.44
N VAL A 175 0.46 6.10 -37.19
CA VAL A 175 -0.80 6.75 -36.83
C VAL A 175 -0.72 8.24 -37.16
N THR A 176 -1.78 8.76 -37.78
CA THR A 176 -1.88 10.16 -38.20
C THR A 176 -2.82 10.93 -37.29
N PHE A 177 -2.37 12.11 -36.87
CA PHE A 177 -3.15 13.04 -36.05
C PHE A 177 -3.41 14.34 -36.80
N PRO A 178 -4.56 15.00 -36.57
CA PRO A 178 -4.72 16.40 -36.91
C PRO A 178 -3.74 17.22 -36.07
N VAL A 179 -3.08 18.19 -36.69
CA VAL A 179 -2.12 19.08 -36.01
C VAL A 179 -2.47 20.53 -36.34
N SER A 180 -2.34 21.42 -35.37
CA SER A 180 -2.55 22.86 -35.56
C SER A 180 -1.37 23.48 -36.31
N GLN A 181 -1.55 24.72 -36.81
CA GLN A 181 -0.45 25.47 -37.41
C GLN A 181 0.67 25.80 -36.41
N GLU A 182 0.35 25.88 -35.12
CA GLU A 182 1.33 26.12 -34.07
C GLU A 182 2.34 24.97 -33.99
N VAL A 183 1.86 23.71 -34.10
CA VAL A 183 2.73 22.52 -34.11
C VAL A 183 3.71 22.55 -35.29
N MET A 184 3.34 23.20 -36.39
CA MET A 184 4.21 23.33 -37.56
C MET A 184 5.39 24.29 -37.33
N SER A 185 5.32 25.17 -36.33
CA SER A 185 6.37 26.14 -36.01
C SER A 185 7.69 25.49 -35.58
N ASP A 186 8.80 26.07 -36.02
CA ASP A 186 10.16 25.68 -35.61
C ASP A 186 10.41 25.89 -34.10
N ASN A 187 9.62 26.76 -33.46
CA ASN A 187 9.72 27.07 -32.03
C ASN A 187 8.68 26.33 -31.19
N PHE A 188 7.92 25.41 -31.77
CA PHE A 188 6.97 24.60 -31.02
C PHE A 188 7.70 23.72 -29.99
N LEU A 189 7.40 23.95 -28.71
CA LEU A 189 7.93 23.20 -27.58
C LEU A 189 6.79 22.86 -26.63
N LEU A 190 6.86 21.68 -26.02
CA LEU A 190 5.98 21.31 -24.93
C LEU A 190 6.77 21.26 -23.62
N PRO A 191 6.20 21.75 -22.51
CA PRO A 191 6.86 21.68 -21.22
C PRO A 191 6.95 20.22 -20.76
N ILE A 192 8.15 19.78 -20.40
CA ILE A 192 8.37 18.51 -19.72
C ILE A 192 7.82 18.62 -18.30
N GLY A 193 7.23 17.53 -17.78
CA GLY A 193 6.59 17.50 -16.47
C GLY A 193 5.18 18.08 -16.45
N LYS A 194 4.53 18.20 -17.62
CA LYS A 194 3.14 18.65 -17.74
C LYS A 194 2.29 17.65 -18.49
N ALA A 195 1.25 17.17 -17.83
CA ALA A 195 0.22 16.34 -18.43
C ALA A 195 -0.75 17.19 -19.26
N LYS A 196 -1.54 16.54 -20.11
CA LYS A 196 -2.60 17.16 -20.90
C LYS A 196 -3.92 16.44 -20.65
N VAL A 197 -4.97 17.20 -20.38
CA VAL A 197 -6.36 16.70 -20.44
C VAL A 197 -6.74 16.62 -21.92
N GLU A 198 -6.84 15.41 -22.45
CA GLU A 198 -7.24 15.17 -23.85
C GLU A 198 -8.76 15.20 -24.02
N LEU A 199 -9.49 14.86 -22.95
CA LEU A 199 -10.95 14.91 -22.89
C LEU A 199 -11.39 15.33 -21.49
N GLU A 200 -12.23 16.36 -21.41
CA GLU A 200 -12.83 16.81 -20.15
C GLU A 200 -13.98 15.89 -19.71
N GLY A 201 -14.06 15.62 -18.41
CA GLY A 201 -15.11 14.79 -17.83
C GLY A 201 -15.45 15.15 -16.38
N SER A 202 -16.45 14.47 -15.83
CA SER A 202 -16.95 14.73 -14.47
C SER A 202 -17.10 13.49 -13.59
N ASP A 203 -17.10 12.28 -14.17
CA ASP A 203 -17.57 11.10 -13.45
C ASP A 203 -16.43 10.15 -13.07
N VAL A 204 -15.36 10.13 -13.86
CA VAL A 204 -14.16 9.33 -13.63
C VAL A 204 -12.94 9.95 -14.30
N THR A 205 -11.79 9.93 -13.64
CA THR A 205 -10.49 10.28 -14.23
C THR A 205 -9.80 9.02 -14.74
N ILE A 206 -9.42 9.02 -16.00
CA ILE A 206 -8.61 7.98 -16.66
C ILE A 206 -7.24 8.58 -17.00
N VAL A 207 -6.19 8.07 -16.38
CA VAL A 207 -4.81 8.51 -16.62
C VAL A 207 -4.08 7.47 -17.46
N ALA A 208 -3.44 7.90 -18.55
CA ALA A 208 -2.71 7.00 -19.44
C ALA A 208 -1.45 7.67 -20.02
N HIS A 209 -0.56 6.86 -20.59
CA HIS A 209 0.59 7.32 -21.36
C HIS A 209 0.79 6.48 -22.63
N SER A 210 1.52 7.01 -23.60
CA SER A 210 1.82 6.33 -24.86
C SER A 210 0.56 5.82 -25.57
N LYS A 211 0.63 4.66 -26.25
CA LYS A 211 -0.49 4.04 -26.95
C LYS A 211 -1.75 3.87 -26.10
N MET A 212 -1.64 3.71 -24.78
CA MET A 212 -2.80 3.51 -23.91
C MET A 212 -3.76 4.70 -23.90
N VAL A 213 -3.28 5.91 -24.22
CA VAL A 213 -4.16 7.09 -24.38
C VAL A 213 -5.19 6.88 -25.50
N THR A 214 -4.83 6.20 -26.59
CA THR A 214 -5.78 5.82 -27.65
C THR A 214 -6.92 4.99 -27.09
N HIS A 215 -6.61 3.90 -26.37
CA HIS A 215 -7.61 3.01 -25.80
C HIS A 215 -8.44 3.69 -24.70
N SER A 216 -7.84 4.60 -23.93
CA SER A 216 -8.57 5.40 -22.94
C SER A 216 -9.58 6.36 -23.58
N LEU A 217 -9.23 7.01 -24.70
CA LEU A 217 -10.16 7.88 -25.43
C LEU A 217 -11.29 7.09 -26.10
N GLU A 218 -10.98 5.93 -26.70
CA GLU A 218 -11.99 5.02 -27.23
C GLU A 218 -12.93 4.52 -26.12
N ALA A 219 -12.38 4.15 -24.96
CA ALA A 219 -13.18 3.72 -23.81
C ALA A 219 -14.08 4.84 -23.30
N ALA A 220 -13.59 6.08 -23.26
CA ALA A 220 -14.40 7.24 -22.90
C ALA A 220 -15.57 7.47 -23.87
N GLN A 221 -15.39 7.21 -25.17
CA GLN A 221 -16.47 7.29 -26.15
C GLN A 221 -17.53 6.21 -25.93
N GLU A 222 -17.13 4.98 -25.59
CA GLU A 222 -18.07 3.90 -25.25
C GLU A 222 -18.81 4.20 -23.94
N LEU A 223 -18.11 4.65 -22.90
CA LEU A 223 -18.69 5.06 -21.62
C LEU A 223 -19.69 6.21 -21.76
N ALA A 224 -19.44 7.15 -22.68
CA ALA A 224 -20.35 8.27 -22.95
C ALA A 224 -21.71 7.80 -23.49
N LYS A 225 -21.77 6.67 -24.20
CA LYS A 225 -23.04 6.07 -24.67
C LYS A 225 -23.91 5.58 -23.52
N GLU A 226 -23.27 5.21 -22.42
CA GLU A 226 -23.90 4.81 -21.15
C GLU A 226 -24.11 6.00 -20.19
N GLY A 227 -23.85 7.23 -20.67
CA GLY A 227 -24.04 8.46 -19.90
C GLY A 227 -22.89 8.83 -18.97
N ILE A 228 -21.75 8.12 -19.02
CA ILE A 228 -20.58 8.36 -18.16
C ILE A 228 -19.58 9.27 -18.86
N LYS A 229 -19.25 10.40 -18.22
CA LYS A 229 -18.31 11.41 -18.70
C LYS A 229 -16.93 11.19 -18.10
N ALA A 230 -16.12 10.40 -18.79
CA ALA A 230 -14.73 10.16 -18.42
C ALA A 230 -13.83 11.35 -18.81
N GLU A 231 -13.01 11.80 -17.87
CA GLU A 231 -11.89 12.70 -18.11
C GLU A 231 -10.66 11.88 -18.47
N VAL A 232 -10.00 12.17 -19.60
CA VAL A 232 -8.81 11.43 -20.03
C VAL A 232 -7.58 12.32 -19.96
N ILE A 233 -6.60 11.89 -19.17
CA ILE A 233 -5.32 12.58 -18.96
C ILE A 233 -4.20 11.81 -19.64
N ASN A 234 -3.52 12.46 -20.57
CA ASN A 234 -2.27 12.04 -21.17
C ASN A 234 -1.10 12.54 -20.32
N LEU A 235 -0.37 11.62 -19.68
CA LEU A 235 0.73 11.96 -18.77
C LEU A 235 1.83 12.78 -19.42
N ARG A 236 2.19 12.47 -20.68
CA ARG A 236 3.36 12.95 -21.43
C ARG A 236 4.72 12.67 -20.78
N SER A 237 4.88 12.97 -19.50
CA SER A 237 6.10 12.80 -18.70
C SER A 237 5.88 11.77 -17.60
N ILE A 238 6.78 10.79 -17.53
CA ILE A 238 6.84 9.81 -16.44
C ILE A 238 7.68 10.36 -15.29
N ARG A 239 8.73 11.12 -15.62
CA ARG A 239 9.59 11.82 -14.67
C ARG A 239 10.05 13.17 -15.24
N PRO A 240 9.81 14.30 -14.55
CA PRO A 240 8.93 14.44 -13.39
C PRO A 240 7.46 14.16 -13.76
N LEU A 241 6.72 13.56 -12.83
CA LEU A 241 5.30 13.25 -12.98
C LEU A 241 4.46 14.47 -12.60
N ASP A 242 3.49 14.86 -13.43
CA ASP A 242 2.57 15.97 -13.16
C ASP A 242 1.41 15.53 -12.26
N ILE A 243 1.71 15.13 -11.03
CA ILE A 243 0.73 14.59 -10.09
C ILE A 243 -0.36 15.62 -9.74
N ASP A 244 -0.05 16.91 -9.78
CA ASP A 244 -0.99 17.98 -9.43
C ASP A 244 -2.18 18.03 -10.39
N SER A 245 -1.94 17.83 -11.69
CA SER A 245 -3.01 17.73 -12.69
C SER A 245 -3.92 16.52 -12.43
N ILE A 246 -3.33 15.38 -12.00
CA ILE A 246 -4.09 14.18 -11.64
C ILE A 246 -4.93 14.44 -10.38
N LYS A 247 -4.34 15.03 -9.33
CA LYS A 247 -5.05 15.38 -8.09
C LYS A 247 -6.22 16.33 -8.35
N ALA A 248 -6.02 17.35 -9.18
CA ALA A 248 -7.07 18.31 -9.54
C ALA A 248 -8.25 17.60 -10.23
N SER A 249 -7.97 16.68 -11.14
CA SER A 249 -8.98 15.87 -11.82
C SER A 249 -9.69 14.91 -10.86
N VAL A 250 -8.98 14.20 -10.00
CA VAL A 250 -9.57 13.27 -9.02
C VAL A 250 -10.48 14.01 -8.04
N LYS A 251 -10.13 15.21 -7.60
CA LYS A 251 -11.02 16.04 -6.75
C LYS A 251 -12.32 16.43 -7.45
N LYS A 252 -12.33 16.49 -8.79
CA LYS A 252 -13.51 16.79 -9.62
C LYS A 252 -14.37 15.54 -9.86
N THR A 253 -13.74 14.39 -10.10
CA THR A 253 -14.42 13.17 -10.56
C THR A 253 -14.65 12.12 -9.47
N ASN A 254 -13.96 12.26 -8.34
CA ASN A 254 -13.98 11.36 -7.19
C ASN A 254 -13.50 9.92 -7.48
N ARG A 255 -12.99 9.63 -8.68
CA ARG A 255 -12.61 8.27 -9.12
C ARG A 255 -11.39 8.32 -10.02
N LEU A 256 -10.51 7.34 -9.88
CA LEU A 256 -9.27 7.24 -10.66
C LEU A 256 -9.06 5.85 -11.22
N ILE A 257 -8.76 5.81 -12.52
CA ILE A 257 -8.34 4.62 -13.25
C ILE A 257 -7.03 4.95 -13.95
N ILE A 258 -6.04 4.08 -13.79
CA ILE A 258 -4.72 4.27 -14.39
C ILE A 258 -4.51 3.17 -15.43
N VAL A 259 -4.11 3.54 -16.65
CA VAL A 259 -3.93 2.63 -17.78
C VAL A 259 -2.49 2.69 -18.28
N GLU A 260 -1.77 1.57 -18.20
CA GLU A 260 -0.39 1.43 -18.69
C GLU A 260 -0.19 0.12 -19.46
N GLY A 261 0.71 0.11 -20.45
CA GLY A 261 1.02 -1.10 -21.22
C GLY A 261 2.05 -2.02 -20.56
N GLY A 262 2.70 -1.56 -19.50
CA GLY A 262 3.74 -2.27 -18.78
C GLY A 262 3.20 -3.32 -17.79
N PHE A 263 4.13 -4.00 -17.12
CA PHE A 263 3.80 -5.00 -16.10
C PHE A 263 3.15 -4.37 -14.85
N PRO A 264 2.28 -5.11 -14.15
CA PRO A 264 1.50 -4.57 -13.03
C PRO A 264 2.33 -4.28 -11.79
N ALA A 265 3.35 -5.08 -11.51
CA ALA A 265 4.15 -4.95 -10.30
C ALA A 265 5.16 -3.80 -10.48
N PHE A 266 5.16 -2.85 -9.53
CA PHE A 266 6.06 -1.70 -9.54
C PHE A 266 5.98 -0.88 -10.85
N GLY A 267 4.79 -0.82 -11.43
CA GLY A 267 4.49 -0.06 -12.65
C GLY A 267 4.32 1.45 -12.38
N VAL A 268 4.11 2.21 -13.45
CA VAL A 268 3.87 3.66 -13.35
C VAL A 268 2.60 3.94 -12.52
N GLY A 269 1.57 3.11 -12.68
CA GLY A 269 0.34 3.22 -11.93
C GLY A 269 0.47 2.87 -10.45
N SER A 270 1.51 2.11 -10.05
CA SER A 270 1.80 1.90 -8.62
C SER A 270 2.21 3.20 -7.95
N GLU A 271 3.08 3.97 -8.61
CA GLU A 271 3.56 5.27 -8.11
C GLU A 271 2.43 6.31 -8.06
N ILE A 272 1.63 6.41 -9.13
CA ILE A 272 0.48 7.34 -9.16
C ILE A 272 -0.51 7.00 -8.03
N CYS A 273 -0.83 5.71 -7.85
CA CYS A 273 -1.73 5.28 -6.79
C CYS A 273 -1.20 5.66 -5.40
N ALA A 274 0.10 5.41 -5.14
CA ALA A 274 0.73 5.77 -3.88
C ALA A 274 0.67 7.28 -3.62
N GLN A 275 1.09 8.11 -4.58
CA GLN A 275 1.07 9.57 -4.43
C GLN A 275 -0.34 10.15 -4.27
N ILE A 276 -1.37 9.52 -4.87
CA ILE A 276 -2.76 9.94 -4.67
C ILE A 276 -3.21 9.63 -3.25
N VAL A 277 -2.95 8.41 -2.76
CA VAL A 277 -3.33 7.96 -1.41
C VAL A 277 -2.59 8.72 -0.32
N GLU A 278 -1.35 9.13 -0.55
CA GLU A 278 -0.55 9.96 0.36
C GLU A 278 -0.93 11.45 0.35
N SER A 279 -1.82 11.87 -0.57
CA SER A 279 -2.19 13.27 -0.77
C SER A 279 -3.60 13.59 -0.29
N GLU A 280 -3.92 14.88 -0.29
CA GLU A 280 -5.24 15.39 0.01
C GLU A 280 -6.33 14.98 -1.01
N ALA A 281 -5.95 14.41 -2.16
CA ALA A 281 -6.91 13.83 -3.10
C ALA A 281 -7.52 12.51 -2.60
N PHE A 282 -6.91 11.84 -1.62
CA PHE A 282 -7.40 10.59 -1.06
C PHE A 282 -8.82 10.71 -0.48
N ASP A 283 -9.09 11.79 0.25
CA ASP A 283 -10.41 12.03 0.87
C ASP A 283 -11.53 12.27 -0.14
N TYR A 284 -11.18 12.55 -1.40
CA TYR A 284 -12.14 12.74 -2.49
C TYR A 284 -12.46 11.45 -3.23
N LEU A 285 -11.77 10.33 -2.96
CA LEU A 285 -12.01 9.07 -3.66
C LEU A 285 -13.26 8.36 -3.11
N ASP A 286 -14.28 8.22 -3.96
CA ASP A 286 -15.48 7.44 -3.67
C ASP A 286 -15.27 5.93 -3.84
N ALA A 287 -14.24 5.55 -4.60
CA ALA A 287 -13.88 4.18 -4.92
C ALA A 287 -12.36 3.99 -4.88
N PRO A 288 -11.87 2.76 -4.64
CA PRO A 288 -10.45 2.45 -4.77
C PRO A 288 -9.93 2.81 -6.17
N VAL A 289 -8.66 3.20 -6.24
CA VAL A 289 -7.96 3.41 -7.52
C VAL A 289 -7.80 2.07 -8.22
N GLU A 290 -8.27 1.98 -9.46
CA GLU A 290 -8.13 0.78 -10.30
C GLU A 290 -6.95 0.95 -11.28
N ARG A 291 -6.22 -0.14 -11.54
CA ARG A 291 -5.09 -0.14 -12.46
C ARG A 291 -5.33 -1.16 -13.57
N VAL A 292 -5.26 -0.69 -14.80
CA VAL A 292 -5.34 -1.49 -16.03
C VAL A 292 -3.94 -1.58 -16.60
N THR A 293 -3.37 -2.78 -16.63
CA THR A 293 -1.96 -2.98 -16.99
C THR A 293 -1.83 -4.10 -18.02
N GLY A 294 -0.62 -4.28 -18.56
CA GLY A 294 -0.27 -5.55 -19.19
C GLY A 294 -0.39 -6.71 -18.19
N ALA A 295 -0.56 -7.93 -18.70
CA ALA A 295 -0.56 -9.14 -17.90
C ALA A 295 0.85 -9.39 -17.30
N ASP A 296 0.89 -10.04 -16.13
CA ASP A 296 2.14 -10.34 -15.42
C ASP A 296 2.83 -11.60 -16.00
N VAL A 297 3.12 -11.56 -17.30
CA VAL A 297 3.77 -12.65 -18.04
C VAL A 297 4.72 -12.07 -19.08
N PRO A 298 5.83 -12.77 -19.40
CA PRO A 298 6.58 -12.47 -20.61
C PRO A 298 5.67 -12.59 -21.83
N THR A 299 5.70 -11.60 -22.73
CA THR A 299 4.77 -11.55 -23.87
C THR A 299 4.84 -12.81 -24.75
N PRO A 300 3.74 -13.56 -24.88
CA PRO A 300 3.68 -14.73 -25.75
C PRO A 300 3.68 -14.31 -27.22
N TYR A 301 4.20 -15.18 -28.10
CA TYR A 301 4.22 -14.93 -29.55
C TYR A 301 2.90 -15.31 -30.25
N ALA A 302 2.14 -16.26 -29.67
CA ALA A 302 0.87 -16.69 -30.25
C ALA A 302 -0.14 -15.53 -30.15
N ALA A 303 -0.72 -15.15 -31.29
CA ALA A 303 -1.54 -13.94 -31.40
C ALA A 303 -2.74 -13.92 -30.43
N ASP A 304 -3.39 -15.06 -30.26
CA ASP A 304 -4.51 -15.25 -29.33
C ASP A 304 -4.13 -15.01 -27.86
N LEU A 305 -2.87 -15.28 -27.49
CA LEU A 305 -2.36 -15.00 -26.15
C LEU A 305 -1.75 -13.59 -26.05
N GLU A 306 -1.16 -13.07 -27.13
CA GLU A 306 -0.59 -11.72 -27.18
C GLU A 306 -1.69 -10.66 -27.01
N ASP A 307 -2.84 -10.85 -27.66
CA ASP A 307 -4.00 -9.98 -27.53
C ASP A 307 -4.52 -9.90 -26.09
N LEU A 308 -4.42 -11.00 -25.32
CA LEU A 308 -4.81 -11.05 -23.91
C LEU A 308 -3.76 -10.46 -22.96
N THR A 309 -2.56 -10.14 -23.47
CA THR A 309 -1.43 -9.68 -22.64
C THR A 309 -1.43 -8.17 -22.43
N PHE A 310 -2.08 -7.38 -23.30
CA PHE A 310 -2.06 -5.91 -23.22
C PHE A 310 -3.46 -5.35 -22.99
N PRO A 311 -3.59 -4.17 -22.33
CA PRO A 311 -4.89 -3.53 -22.19
C PRO A 311 -5.53 -3.20 -23.53
N ASP A 312 -6.83 -3.47 -23.61
CA ASP A 312 -7.69 -3.08 -24.71
C ASP A 312 -8.83 -2.17 -24.22
N THR A 313 -9.56 -1.61 -25.18
CA THR A 313 -10.69 -0.72 -24.92
C THR A 313 -11.80 -1.41 -24.08
N PRO A 314 -12.25 -2.64 -24.40
CA PRO A 314 -13.20 -3.39 -23.56
C PRO A 314 -12.78 -3.55 -22.10
N LEU A 315 -11.51 -3.88 -21.82
CA LEU A 315 -11.02 -4.05 -20.45
C LEU A 315 -11.13 -2.74 -19.65
N ILE A 316 -10.77 -1.61 -20.26
CA ILE A 316 -10.86 -0.29 -19.62
C ILE A 316 -12.33 0.03 -19.30
N VAL A 317 -13.24 -0.16 -20.25
CA VAL A 317 -14.68 0.08 -20.05
C VAL A 317 -15.22 -0.80 -18.91
N ASN A 318 -14.93 -2.09 -18.92
CA ASN A 318 -15.41 -3.04 -17.93
C ASN A 318 -14.93 -2.71 -16.52
N LEU A 319 -13.64 -2.37 -16.35
CA LEU A 319 -13.09 -2.00 -15.05
C LEU A 319 -13.63 -0.65 -14.57
N THR A 320 -13.87 0.29 -15.48
CA THR A 320 -14.52 1.57 -15.16
C THR A 320 -15.94 1.38 -14.64
N MET A 321 -16.73 0.58 -15.37
CA MET A 321 -18.10 0.24 -14.98
C MET A 321 -18.14 -0.49 -13.64
N ARG A 322 -17.22 -1.43 -13.40
CA ARG A 322 -17.10 -2.13 -12.13
C ARG A 322 -16.89 -1.17 -10.96
N GLY A 323 -15.97 -0.20 -11.08
CA GLY A 323 -15.72 0.79 -10.03
C GLY A 323 -16.95 1.67 -9.74
N LEU A 324 -17.68 2.06 -10.79
CA LEU A 324 -18.93 2.82 -10.67
C LEU A 324 -20.05 2.01 -10.01
N MET A 325 -20.24 0.75 -10.43
CA MET A 325 -21.26 -0.13 -9.85
C MET A 325 -20.98 -0.49 -8.39
N GLN A 326 -19.71 -0.68 -8.00
CA GLN A 326 -19.35 -0.88 -6.61
C GLN A 326 -19.72 0.35 -5.75
N SER A 327 -19.48 1.56 -6.28
CA SER A 327 -19.86 2.81 -5.62
C SER A 327 -21.39 2.93 -5.46
N LEU A 328 -22.14 2.65 -6.53
CA LEU A 328 -23.61 2.70 -6.53
C LEU A 328 -24.21 1.66 -5.57
N ASN A 329 -23.72 0.42 -5.60
CA ASN A 329 -24.17 -0.61 -4.67
C ASN A 329 -23.89 -0.23 -3.22
N ARG A 330 -22.73 0.38 -2.95
CA ARG A 330 -22.38 0.87 -1.61
C ARG A 330 -23.25 2.04 -1.17
N LEU A 331 -23.62 2.93 -2.08
CA LEU A 331 -24.51 4.06 -1.82
C LEU A 331 -25.96 3.62 -1.54
N ILE A 332 -26.47 2.67 -2.33
CA ILE A 332 -27.87 2.22 -2.26
C ILE A 332 -28.08 1.19 -1.15
N TYR A 333 -27.18 0.22 -0.99
CA TYR A 333 -27.36 -0.94 -0.13
C TYR A 333 -26.41 -0.97 1.08
N GLY A 334 -25.50 -0.01 1.20
CA GLY A 334 -24.45 0.01 2.22
C GLY A 334 -23.36 -1.04 1.98
N LEU A 335 -22.50 -1.25 2.99
CA LEU A 335 -21.45 -2.27 2.95
C LEU A 335 -22.04 -3.67 2.72
N THR A 336 -21.36 -4.48 1.91
CA THR A 336 -21.73 -5.88 1.71
C THR A 336 -21.63 -6.67 3.04
N PRO A 337 -22.35 -7.80 3.18
CA PRO A 337 -22.21 -8.71 4.31
C PRO A 337 -20.76 -9.04 4.69
N GLU A 338 -19.91 -9.34 3.71
CA GLU A 338 -18.51 -9.66 3.94
C GLU A 338 -17.72 -8.44 4.46
N GLU A 339 -17.93 -7.27 3.88
CA GLU A 339 -17.24 -6.05 4.28
C GLU A 339 -17.66 -5.60 5.68
N LYS A 340 -18.94 -5.76 6.04
CA LYS A 340 -19.43 -5.52 7.40
C LYS A 340 -18.69 -6.39 8.41
N ILE A 341 -18.57 -7.70 8.13
CA ILE A 341 -17.81 -8.62 8.98
C ILE A 341 -16.34 -8.20 9.09
N ARG A 342 -15.68 -7.91 7.97
CA ARG A 342 -14.27 -7.48 7.96
C ARG A 342 -14.07 -6.16 8.73
N ALA A 343 -15.01 -5.23 8.63
CA ALA A 343 -14.98 -3.97 9.36
C ALA A 343 -15.06 -4.20 10.87
N TRP A 344 -15.99 -5.04 11.34
CA TRP A 344 -16.08 -5.39 12.77
C TRP A 344 -14.85 -6.14 13.27
N GLN A 345 -14.33 -7.10 12.50
CA GLN A 345 -13.07 -7.78 12.84
C GLN A 345 -11.90 -6.79 12.96
N SER A 346 -11.86 -5.75 12.11
CA SER A 346 -10.86 -4.69 12.20
C SER A 346 -11.02 -3.86 13.47
N LYS A 347 -12.24 -3.46 13.82
CA LYS A 347 -12.55 -2.76 15.08
C LYS A 347 -12.10 -3.60 16.29
N ILE A 348 -12.45 -4.89 16.33
CA ILE A 348 -12.03 -5.80 17.42
C ILE A 348 -10.50 -5.88 17.54
N ARG A 349 -9.78 -6.03 16.43
CA ARG A 349 -8.30 -6.04 16.44
C ARG A 349 -7.70 -4.71 16.91
N MET A 350 -8.38 -3.58 16.69
CA MET A 350 -7.94 -2.29 17.25
C MET A 350 -8.12 -2.27 18.77
N GLU A 351 -9.26 -2.73 19.28
CA GLU A 351 -9.52 -2.80 20.72
C GLU A 351 -8.59 -3.80 21.44
N GLU A 352 -8.32 -4.96 20.85
CA GLU A 352 -7.34 -5.92 21.40
C GLU A 352 -5.95 -5.28 21.55
N ARG A 353 -5.52 -4.48 20.57
CA ARG A 353 -4.24 -3.74 20.63
C ARG A 353 -4.27 -2.63 21.67
N GLN A 354 -5.43 -2.02 21.91
CA GLN A 354 -5.60 -1.03 22.96
C GLN A 354 -5.45 -1.67 24.36
N LEU A 355 -6.15 -2.79 24.60
CA LEU A 355 -6.02 -3.56 25.84
C LEU A 355 -4.59 -4.04 26.07
N ASP A 356 -3.89 -4.49 25.03
CA ASP A 356 -2.48 -4.89 25.14
C ASP A 356 -1.56 -3.73 25.56
N ARG A 357 -1.82 -2.51 25.07
CA ARG A 357 -1.07 -1.32 25.48
C ARG A 357 -1.33 -0.99 26.95
N GLU A 358 -2.56 -1.07 27.41
CA GLU A 358 -2.94 -0.82 28.80
C GLU A 358 -2.34 -1.86 29.76
N MET A 359 -2.42 -3.15 29.41
CA MET A 359 -1.81 -4.22 30.19
C MET A 359 -0.30 -4.03 30.35
N ARG A 360 0.41 -3.59 29.29
CA ARG A 360 1.84 -3.28 29.35
C ARG A 360 2.13 -2.10 30.27
N GLN A 361 1.29 -1.06 30.25
CA GLN A 361 1.44 0.09 31.15
C GLN A 361 1.24 -0.32 32.61
N LEU A 362 0.23 -1.14 32.89
CA LEU A 362 -0.01 -1.71 34.22
C LEU A 362 1.17 -2.56 34.70
N ASP A 363 1.74 -3.40 33.82
CA ASP A 363 2.92 -4.21 34.16
C ASP A 363 4.14 -3.36 34.54
N MET A 364 4.38 -2.28 33.80
CA MET A 364 5.48 -1.36 34.08
C MET A 364 5.28 -0.61 35.40
N ALA A 365 4.06 -0.11 35.65
CA ALA A 365 3.69 0.53 36.92
C ALA A 365 3.85 -0.44 38.10
N ARG A 366 3.39 -1.69 37.93
CA ARG A 366 3.50 -2.76 38.92
C ARG A 366 4.95 -3.06 39.25
N LYS A 367 5.82 -3.22 38.25
CA LYS A 367 7.26 -3.50 38.47
C LYS A 367 7.94 -2.38 39.27
N LYS A 368 7.57 -1.12 39.00
CA LYS A 368 8.06 0.04 39.76
C LYS A 368 7.55 0.03 41.20
N ALA A 369 6.25 -0.22 41.40
CA ALA A 369 5.63 -0.32 42.72
C ALA A 369 6.22 -1.48 43.54
N GLN A 370 6.45 -2.65 42.95
CA GLN A 370 7.14 -3.77 43.61
C GLN A 370 8.53 -3.37 44.11
N GLY A 371 9.30 -2.61 43.31
CA GLY A 371 10.59 -2.07 43.75
C GLY A 371 10.47 -1.12 44.95
N GLN A 372 9.43 -0.29 44.99
CA GLN A 372 9.16 0.61 46.11
C GLN A 372 8.71 -0.13 47.37
N VAL A 373 7.88 -1.18 47.26
CA VAL A 373 7.52 -2.05 48.39
C VAL A 373 8.77 -2.63 49.02
N LYS A 374 9.69 -3.19 48.22
CA LYS A 374 10.96 -3.75 48.72
C LYS A 374 11.82 -2.70 49.45
N GLN A 375 11.89 -1.48 48.93
CA GLN A 375 12.64 -0.38 49.57
C GLN A 375 11.99 0.09 50.88
N LEU A 376 10.66 0.21 50.93
CA LEU A 376 9.93 0.61 52.12
C LEU A 376 10.01 -0.45 53.21
N ALA A 377 9.95 -1.73 52.81
CA ALA A 377 10.17 -2.87 53.70
C ALA A 377 11.57 -2.86 54.31
N ALA A 378 12.62 -2.64 53.50
CA ALA A 378 14.00 -2.53 53.98
C ALA A 378 14.23 -1.36 54.96
N LYS A 379 13.41 -0.30 54.86
CA LYS A 379 13.44 0.87 55.75
C LYS A 379 12.53 0.76 56.97
N GLY A 380 11.89 -0.40 57.20
CA GLY A 380 11.00 -0.64 58.35
C GLY A 380 9.68 0.14 58.32
N ARG A 381 9.28 0.70 57.17
CA ARG A 381 8.02 1.46 57.03
C ARG A 381 6.88 0.54 56.61
N VAL A 382 6.40 -0.27 57.56
CA VAL A 382 5.45 -1.38 57.31
C VAL A 382 4.10 -0.91 56.76
N ASP A 383 3.51 0.14 57.35
CA ASP A 383 2.18 0.62 56.93
C ASP A 383 2.18 1.14 55.49
N ASN A 384 3.23 1.87 55.09
CA ASN A 384 3.40 2.36 53.73
C ASN A 384 3.63 1.20 52.73
N ALA A 385 4.37 0.17 53.12
CA ALA A 385 4.58 -1.02 52.29
C ALA A 385 3.27 -1.81 52.11
N ARG A 386 2.45 -1.92 53.15
CA ARG A 386 1.15 -2.60 53.12
C ARG A 386 0.15 -1.86 52.22
N MET A 387 0.09 -0.53 52.32
CA MET A 387 -0.76 0.31 51.47
C MET A 387 -0.39 0.16 49.98
N LEU A 388 0.90 0.24 49.65
CA LEU A 388 1.37 0.09 48.27
C LEU A 388 1.17 -1.34 47.74
N THR A 389 1.19 -2.34 48.62
CA THR A 389 0.85 -3.74 48.28
C THR A 389 -0.63 -3.91 47.98
N LYS A 390 -1.52 -3.20 48.70
CA LYS A 390 -2.96 -3.16 48.38
C LYS A 390 -3.23 -2.57 47.00
N GLU A 391 -2.52 -1.52 46.62
CA GLU A 391 -2.56 -1.00 45.24
C GLU A 391 -2.06 -2.03 44.21
N LEU A 392 -1.02 -2.80 44.57
CA LEU A 392 -0.46 -3.83 43.69
C LEU A 392 -1.43 -4.99 43.42
N VAL A 393 -2.14 -5.43 44.46
CA VAL A 393 -3.20 -6.46 44.35
C VAL A 393 -4.35 -5.94 43.51
N ARG A 394 -4.80 -4.70 43.71
CA ARG A 394 -5.83 -4.05 42.87
C ARG A 394 -5.40 -3.99 41.41
N SER A 395 -4.14 -3.63 41.14
CA SER A 395 -3.58 -3.56 39.79
C SER A 395 -3.50 -4.94 39.11
N ASN A 396 -3.20 -6.01 39.87
CA ASN A 396 -3.26 -7.39 39.36
C ASN A 396 -4.68 -7.79 38.96
N LYS A 397 -5.67 -7.60 39.86
CA LYS A 397 -7.07 -7.91 39.55
C LYS A 397 -7.57 -7.13 38.32
N GLN A 398 -7.14 -5.87 38.16
CA GLN A 398 -7.44 -5.06 36.97
C GLN A 398 -6.82 -5.67 35.69
N LYS A 399 -5.56 -6.12 35.73
CA LYS A 399 -4.92 -6.76 34.58
C LYS A 399 -5.59 -8.08 34.19
N ASP A 400 -6.00 -8.88 35.17
CA ASP A 400 -6.69 -10.15 34.93
C ASP A 400 -8.04 -9.91 34.24
N ARG A 401 -8.79 -8.88 34.66
CA ARG A 401 -10.01 -8.44 33.98
C ARG A 401 -9.76 -8.05 32.52
N LEU A 402 -8.74 -7.23 32.24
CA LEU A 402 -8.37 -6.87 30.85
C LEU A 402 -7.99 -8.09 30.01
N SER A 403 -7.30 -9.07 30.61
CA SER A 403 -6.91 -10.31 29.93
C SER A 403 -8.13 -11.17 29.56
N VAL A 404 -9.09 -11.32 30.48
CA VAL A 404 -10.37 -12.01 30.22
C VAL A 404 -11.16 -11.31 29.11
N SER A 405 -11.12 -9.98 29.10
CA SER A 405 -11.80 -9.15 28.09
C SER A 405 -11.20 -9.35 26.70
N LYS A 406 -9.87 -9.39 26.61
CA LYS A 406 -9.16 -9.70 25.38
C LYS A 406 -9.51 -11.09 24.86
N ALA A 407 -9.57 -12.11 25.73
CA ALA A 407 -9.96 -13.46 25.33
C ALA A 407 -11.38 -13.50 24.75
N ARG A 408 -12.31 -12.74 25.33
CA ARG A 408 -13.69 -12.61 24.82
C ARG A 408 -13.73 -11.90 23.45
N LEU A 409 -12.96 -10.83 23.25
CA LEU A 409 -12.80 -10.17 21.95
C LEU A 409 -12.28 -11.15 20.88
N GLY A 410 -11.27 -11.95 21.23
CA GLY A 410 -10.74 -13.00 20.36
C GLY A 410 -11.79 -14.04 19.99
N SER A 411 -12.65 -14.42 20.94
CA SER A 411 -13.78 -15.33 20.68
C SER A 411 -14.82 -14.72 19.73
N ILE A 412 -15.12 -13.43 19.85
CA ILE A 412 -16.00 -12.74 18.88
C ILE A 412 -15.36 -12.74 17.49
N ASN A 413 -14.05 -12.50 17.39
CA ASN A 413 -13.35 -12.49 16.11
C ASN A 413 -13.38 -13.87 15.41
N ILE A 414 -13.26 -14.96 16.17
CA ILE A 414 -13.43 -16.34 15.67
C ILE A 414 -14.87 -16.56 15.17
N GLN A 415 -15.88 -16.14 15.95
CA GLN A 415 -17.28 -16.25 15.54
C GLN A 415 -17.59 -15.44 14.27
N LEU A 416 -17.00 -14.25 14.14
CA LEU A 416 -17.09 -13.45 12.92
C LEU A 416 -16.42 -14.12 11.72
N ALA A 417 -15.30 -14.82 11.92
CA ALA A 417 -14.66 -15.60 10.85
C ALA A 417 -15.53 -16.77 10.38
N HIS A 418 -16.25 -17.40 11.32
CA HIS A 418 -17.26 -18.41 11.00
C HIS A 418 -18.42 -17.78 10.19
N GLN A 419 -18.94 -16.62 10.62
CA GLN A 419 -19.97 -15.89 9.86
C GLN A 419 -19.50 -15.51 8.45
N LEU A 420 -18.23 -15.12 8.27
CA LEU A 420 -17.69 -14.81 6.95
C LEU A 420 -17.71 -16.03 6.04
N SER A 421 -17.39 -17.21 6.58
CA SER A 421 -17.44 -18.47 5.85
C SER A 421 -18.88 -18.85 5.50
N MET A 422 -19.82 -18.63 6.41
CA MET A 422 -21.25 -18.85 6.14
C MET A 422 -21.77 -17.91 5.04
N VAL A 423 -21.45 -16.61 5.09
CA VAL A 423 -21.83 -15.64 4.05
C VAL A 423 -21.34 -16.07 2.66
N LYS A 424 -20.14 -16.62 2.55
CA LYS A 424 -19.62 -17.14 1.26
C LYS A 424 -20.43 -18.31 0.71
N VAL A 425 -21.06 -19.10 1.58
CA VAL A 425 -21.86 -20.27 1.20
C VAL A 425 -23.34 -19.91 0.99
N THR A 426 -23.91 -19.08 1.86
CA THR A 426 -25.36 -18.80 1.91
C THR A 426 -25.73 -17.41 1.38
N GLY A 427 -24.76 -16.55 1.07
CA GLY A 427 -24.95 -15.18 0.59
C GLY A 427 -25.54 -14.21 1.62
N THR A 428 -25.83 -14.66 2.84
CA THR A 428 -26.60 -13.90 3.84
C THR A 428 -25.97 -14.03 5.22
N LEU A 429 -26.09 -12.96 6.03
CA LEU A 429 -25.69 -12.97 7.44
C LEU A 429 -26.68 -13.79 8.25
N GLN A 430 -26.15 -14.67 9.12
CA GLN A 430 -26.98 -15.42 10.05
C GLN A 430 -26.94 -14.79 11.45
N LYS A 431 -28.04 -14.93 12.18
CA LYS A 431 -28.11 -14.55 13.59
C LYS A 431 -27.13 -15.36 14.43
N SER A 432 -26.45 -14.72 15.39
CA SER A 432 -25.55 -15.39 16.33
C SER A 432 -25.81 -14.95 17.77
N THR A 433 -26.35 -15.88 18.56
CA THR A 433 -26.57 -15.68 20.01
C THR A 433 -25.25 -15.69 20.80
N GLU A 434 -24.21 -16.33 20.30
CA GLU A 434 -22.89 -16.35 20.94
C GLU A 434 -22.18 -14.99 20.84
N ILE A 435 -22.21 -14.35 19.67
CA ILE A 435 -21.67 -12.99 19.50
C ILE A 435 -22.40 -12.02 20.44
N MET A 436 -23.71 -12.18 20.61
CA MET A 436 -24.52 -11.37 21.52
C MET A 436 -24.05 -11.48 22.97
N LYS A 437 -23.93 -12.71 23.48
CA LYS A 437 -23.51 -12.98 24.87
C LYS A 437 -22.11 -12.40 25.14
N LEU A 438 -21.18 -12.62 24.22
CA LEU A 438 -19.81 -12.12 24.35
C LEU A 438 -19.77 -10.59 24.29
N SER A 439 -20.53 -9.97 23.37
CA SER A 439 -20.63 -8.51 23.24
C SER A 439 -21.18 -7.84 24.51
N ASN A 440 -22.28 -8.37 25.05
CA ASN A 440 -22.90 -7.85 26.29
C ASN A 440 -21.94 -7.90 27.49
N SER A 441 -21.13 -8.95 27.56
CA SER A 441 -20.14 -9.10 28.64
C SER A 441 -18.97 -8.10 28.55
N LEU A 442 -18.75 -7.48 27.39
CA LEU A 442 -17.66 -6.55 27.11
C LEU A 442 -18.09 -5.07 27.19
N ILE A 443 -19.39 -4.79 27.05
CA ILE A 443 -19.96 -3.44 27.25
C ILE A 443 -19.70 -2.91 28.66
N LYS A 444 -19.49 -3.80 29.63
CA LYS A 444 -19.23 -3.48 31.04
C LYS A 444 -17.84 -2.87 31.32
N LEU A 445 -16.95 -2.80 30.33
CA LEU A 445 -15.60 -2.27 30.50
C LEU A 445 -15.50 -0.83 29.99
N PRO A 446 -15.23 0.16 30.85
CA PRO A 446 -15.25 1.58 30.46
C PRO A 446 -14.44 1.87 29.20
N GLN A 447 -13.24 1.29 29.07
CA GLN A 447 -12.30 1.59 27.97
C GLN A 447 -12.81 1.19 26.59
N ILE A 448 -13.57 0.09 26.49
CA ILE A 448 -14.05 -0.46 25.21
C ILE A 448 -15.58 -0.39 25.08
N SER A 449 -16.27 0.07 26.13
CA SER A 449 -17.74 0.07 26.23
C SER A 449 -18.42 0.81 25.09
N GLN A 450 -17.87 1.95 24.68
CA GLN A 450 -18.42 2.75 23.59
C GLN A 450 -18.27 2.02 22.25
N SER A 451 -17.05 1.59 21.91
CA SER A 451 -16.78 0.84 20.69
C SER A 451 -17.63 -0.44 20.58
N MET A 452 -17.80 -1.15 21.70
CA MET A 452 -18.63 -2.35 21.75
C MET A 452 -20.12 -2.04 21.61
N ARG A 453 -20.64 -0.95 22.21
CA ARG A 453 -22.03 -0.51 22.01
C ARG A 453 -22.30 -0.13 20.55
N GLU A 454 -21.42 0.65 19.95
CA GLU A 454 -21.52 1.06 18.54
C GLU A 454 -21.49 -0.14 17.61
N MET A 455 -20.53 -1.05 17.81
CA MET A 455 -20.41 -2.27 17.04
C MET A 455 -21.63 -3.20 17.23
N SER A 456 -22.14 -3.32 18.45
CA SER A 456 -23.33 -4.13 18.75
C SER A 456 -24.57 -3.56 18.05
N MET A 457 -24.75 -2.24 18.06
CA MET A 457 -25.83 -1.58 17.31
C MET A 457 -25.70 -1.78 15.79
N GLU A 458 -24.48 -1.73 15.24
CA GLU A 458 -24.24 -2.01 13.81
C GLU A 458 -24.57 -3.47 13.47
N MET A 459 -24.17 -4.43 14.31
CA MET A 459 -24.47 -5.86 14.12
C MET A 459 -25.96 -6.16 14.24
N MET A 460 -26.66 -5.48 15.14
CA MET A 460 -28.11 -5.57 15.29
C MET A 460 -28.84 -5.02 14.05
N LYS A 461 -28.45 -3.84 13.55
CA LYS A 461 -28.97 -3.30 12.28
C LYS A 461 -28.68 -4.20 11.09
N ALA A 462 -27.57 -4.95 11.12
CA ALA A 462 -27.21 -5.91 10.10
C ALA A 462 -27.92 -7.28 10.24
N GLY A 463 -28.77 -7.45 11.25
CA GLY A 463 -29.56 -8.67 11.47
C GLY A 463 -28.78 -9.85 12.07
N ILE A 464 -27.58 -9.60 12.62
CA ILE A 464 -26.74 -10.64 13.27
C ILE A 464 -27.12 -10.81 14.74
N LEU A 465 -27.54 -9.72 15.40
CA LEU A 465 -27.94 -9.71 16.80
C LEU A 465 -29.46 -9.50 16.91
N GLU A 466 -30.09 -10.13 17.89
CA GLU A 466 -31.47 -9.83 18.29
C GLU A 466 -31.52 -8.62 19.23
N GLU A 467 -32.72 -8.06 19.43
CA GLU A 467 -32.95 -6.97 20.38
C GLU A 467 -32.34 -7.28 21.73
N MET A 468 -31.61 -6.30 22.28
CA MET A 468 -31.04 -6.40 23.61
C MET A 468 -32.19 -6.49 24.62
N LEU A 469 -32.27 -7.61 25.35
CA LEU A 469 -33.04 -7.67 26.60
C LEU A 469 -32.26 -6.85 27.64
N ASP A 470 -32.93 -5.89 28.27
CA ASP A 470 -32.45 -4.99 29.32
C ASP A 470 -32.03 -5.71 30.63
N ASP A 471 -31.70 -7.00 30.58
CA ASP A 471 -31.22 -7.77 31.72
C ASP A 471 -29.72 -7.51 31.96
N VAL A 472 -29.41 -6.26 32.26
CA VAL A 472 -28.21 -5.92 33.02
C VAL A 472 -28.56 -6.09 34.49
N MET A 473 -28.55 -7.33 34.98
CA MET A 473 -28.51 -7.56 36.43
C MET A 473 -27.23 -6.91 36.98
N GLU A 474 -27.43 -6.04 37.97
CA GLU A 474 -26.39 -5.54 38.86
C GLU A 474 -25.69 -6.75 39.51
N MET A 475 -24.38 -6.85 39.30
CA MET A 475 -23.53 -7.63 40.18
C MET A 475 -22.74 -6.62 41.00
N ASP A 476 -22.93 -6.65 42.31
CA ASP A 476 -22.18 -5.92 43.34
C ASP A 476 -20.71 -6.39 43.39
N ASP A 477 -20.01 -6.36 42.26
CA ASP A 477 -18.60 -6.78 42.18
C ASP A 477 -17.70 -5.83 43.00
N ASP A 478 -18.13 -4.60 43.28
CA ASP A 478 -17.31 -3.63 44.02
C ASP A 478 -17.31 -3.87 45.55
N GLU A 479 -18.36 -4.50 46.13
CA GLU A 479 -18.40 -4.80 47.58
C GLU A 479 -17.71 -6.12 47.93
N GLU A 480 -17.79 -7.16 47.09
CA GLU A 480 -17.14 -8.47 47.34
C GLU A 480 -15.59 -8.41 47.25
N LEU A 481 -15.05 -7.37 46.60
CA LEU A 481 -13.61 -7.21 46.35
C LEU A 481 -12.79 -6.66 47.53
N GLU A 482 -13.42 -5.90 48.44
CA GLU A 482 -12.66 -5.26 49.53
C GLU A 482 -12.25 -6.24 50.63
N GLU A 483 -13.06 -7.27 50.89
CA GLU A 483 -12.78 -8.28 51.92
C GLU A 483 -11.73 -9.30 51.46
N GLU A 484 -11.80 -9.79 50.21
CA GLU A 484 -10.79 -10.72 49.66
C GLU A 484 -9.41 -10.08 49.50
N ALA A 485 -9.35 -8.79 49.14
CA ALA A 485 -8.10 -8.11 48.89
C ALA A 485 -7.20 -8.04 50.14
N ASN A 486 -7.76 -7.98 51.35
CA ASN A 486 -6.97 -7.86 52.57
C ASN A 486 -6.21 -9.17 52.92
N ALA A 487 -6.79 -10.34 52.63
CA ALA A 487 -6.12 -11.63 52.82
C ALA A 487 -5.01 -11.85 51.79
N GLU A 488 -5.25 -11.44 50.55
CA GLU A 488 -4.30 -11.56 49.45
C GLU A 488 -3.12 -10.58 49.58
N VAL A 489 -3.35 -9.41 50.19
CA VAL A 489 -2.30 -8.42 50.48
C VAL A 489 -1.21 -8.97 51.39
N GLU A 490 -1.56 -9.73 52.43
CA GLU A 490 -0.56 -10.32 53.34
C GLU A 490 0.33 -11.35 52.62
N LYS A 491 -0.27 -12.17 51.75
CA LYS A 491 0.45 -13.16 50.95
C LYS A 491 1.41 -12.49 49.95
N VAL A 492 0.92 -11.49 49.22
CA VAL A 492 1.73 -10.75 48.24
C VAL A 492 2.83 -9.93 48.92
N LEU A 493 2.56 -9.37 50.10
CA LEU A 493 3.56 -8.65 50.90
C LEU A 493 4.68 -9.61 51.35
N TYR A 494 4.31 -10.80 51.80
CA TYR A 494 5.26 -11.86 52.18
C TYR A 494 6.14 -12.28 51.00
N GLU A 495 5.54 -12.56 49.83
CA GLU A 495 6.26 -12.96 48.61
C GLU A 495 7.21 -11.88 48.09
N ILE A 496 6.78 -10.61 48.10
CA ILE A 496 7.62 -9.50 47.58
C ILE A 496 8.79 -9.18 48.52
N THR A 497 8.62 -9.39 49.83
CA THR A 497 9.61 -9.03 50.85
C THR A 497 10.51 -10.19 51.29
N ASP A 498 10.44 -11.34 50.61
CA ASP A 498 11.17 -12.58 50.96
C ASP A 498 10.92 -13.00 52.42
N GLY A 499 9.67 -12.87 52.88
CA GLY A 499 9.24 -13.27 54.22
C GLY A 499 9.65 -12.34 55.37
N LYS A 500 10.16 -11.13 55.06
CA LYS A 500 10.53 -10.13 56.08
C LYS A 500 9.33 -9.39 56.67
N LEU A 501 8.20 -9.33 55.95
CA LEU A 501 6.96 -8.67 56.38
C LEU A 501 5.75 -9.50 55.94
N GLY A 502 4.68 -9.46 56.75
CA GLY A 502 3.42 -10.18 56.52
C GLY A 502 3.32 -11.46 57.35
N ALA A 503 2.17 -11.68 57.98
CA ALA A 503 1.93 -12.91 58.72
C ALA A 503 1.53 -14.01 57.73
N ALA A 504 2.38 -15.02 57.55
CA ALA A 504 1.90 -16.29 57.03
C ALA A 504 0.85 -16.78 58.04
N ARG A 505 -0.43 -16.74 57.67
CA ARG A 505 -1.45 -17.46 58.41
C ARG A 505 -1.00 -18.92 58.34
N ALA A 506 -0.42 -19.42 59.43
CA ALA A 506 -0.06 -20.82 59.55
C ALA A 506 -1.37 -21.59 59.34
N VAL A 507 -1.51 -22.21 58.18
CA VAL A 507 -2.34 -23.41 58.11
C VAL A 507 -1.68 -24.33 59.12
N LYS A 508 -2.38 -24.64 60.22
CA LYS A 508 -1.97 -25.74 61.08
C LYS A 508 -1.92 -26.97 60.18
N ASP A 509 -0.72 -27.36 59.74
CA ASP A 509 -0.43 -28.71 59.32
C ASP A 509 -0.45 -29.59 60.59
N GLU A 510 -1.64 -29.77 61.15
CA GLU A 510 -1.95 -30.97 61.91
C GLU A 510 -2.82 -31.81 60.98
N LEU A 511 -2.15 -32.66 60.18
CA LEU A 511 -2.76 -33.93 59.81
C LEU A 511 -3.18 -34.60 61.14
N PRO A 512 -4.44 -35.05 61.28
CA PRO A 512 -4.86 -35.67 62.52
C PRO A 512 -4.01 -36.92 62.74
N HIS A 513 -3.14 -36.88 63.75
CA HIS A 513 -2.56 -38.08 64.29
C HIS A 513 -3.72 -38.85 64.95
N ALA A 514 -4.11 -39.94 64.31
CA ALA A 514 -4.89 -40.99 64.96
C ALA A 514 -4.03 -41.54 66.11
N GLN A 515 -4.31 -41.07 67.32
CA GLN A 515 -4.00 -41.77 68.56
C GLN A 515 -5.23 -41.71 69.45
N ASP A 516 -5.76 -42.90 69.66
CA ASP A 516 -6.94 -43.28 70.41
C ASP A 516 -7.14 -42.47 71.70
N ALA A 517 -8.25 -41.74 71.74
CA ALA A 517 -9.04 -41.58 72.94
C ALA A 517 -10.50 -41.79 72.51
N VAL A 518 -10.88 -43.06 72.43
CA VAL A 518 -12.30 -43.45 72.37
C VAL A 518 -12.91 -42.96 73.67
N ASP A 519 -13.84 -42.03 73.58
CA ASP A 519 -14.64 -41.59 74.70
C ASP A 519 -15.52 -42.80 75.11
N GLU A 520 -15.27 -43.40 76.28
CA GLU A 520 -16.01 -44.58 76.78
C GLU A 520 -17.54 -44.34 76.83
N ASP A 521 -17.96 -43.08 76.77
CA ASP A 521 -19.36 -42.66 76.70
C ASP A 521 -19.96 -42.75 75.28
N GLU A 522 -19.18 -42.62 74.20
CA GLU A 522 -19.69 -42.76 72.83
C GLU A 522 -19.94 -44.22 72.43
N GLU A 523 -19.10 -45.15 72.87
CA GLU A 523 -19.29 -46.60 72.64
C GLU A 523 -20.51 -47.15 73.38
N ARG A 524 -20.75 -46.72 74.62
CA ARG A 524 -21.96 -47.08 75.38
C ARG A 524 -23.24 -46.53 74.74
N ASN A 525 -23.18 -45.33 74.20
CA ASN A 525 -24.32 -44.71 73.52
C ASN A 525 -24.61 -45.43 72.19
N LEU A 526 -23.58 -45.80 71.42
CA LEU A 526 -23.74 -46.56 70.18
C LEU A 526 -24.32 -47.97 70.42
N GLU A 527 -23.89 -48.68 71.47
CA GLU A 527 -24.47 -49.97 71.84
C GLU A 527 -25.92 -49.85 72.29
N GLN A 528 -26.28 -48.79 73.04
CA GLN A 528 -27.67 -48.52 73.42
C GLN A 528 -28.54 -48.19 72.20
N TYR A 529 -28.03 -47.40 71.26
CA TYR A 529 -28.74 -47.07 70.02
C TYR A 529 -28.92 -48.31 69.12
N GLN A 530 -27.90 -49.18 69.01
CA GLN A 530 -28.01 -50.42 68.24
C GLN A 530 -29.01 -51.40 68.87
N LYS A 531 -29.08 -51.47 70.21
CA LYS A 531 -30.04 -52.31 70.93
C LYS A 531 -31.47 -51.79 70.83
N GLN A 532 -31.67 -50.47 70.88
CA GLN A 532 -32.97 -49.84 70.62
C GLN A 532 -33.43 -50.03 69.17
N LEU A 533 -32.51 -49.97 68.20
CA LEU A 533 -32.79 -50.26 66.79
C LEU A 533 -33.10 -51.74 66.54
N SER A 534 -32.44 -52.67 67.22
CA SER A 534 -32.77 -54.10 67.10
C SER A 534 -34.14 -54.41 67.68
N ASP A 535 -34.47 -53.84 68.83
CA ASP A 535 -35.78 -54.06 69.48
C ASP A 535 -36.94 -53.44 68.67
N LEU A 536 -36.71 -52.35 67.94
CA LEU A 536 -37.66 -51.75 66.99
C LEU A 536 -37.84 -52.55 65.69
N LEU A 537 -36.85 -53.36 65.30
CA LEU A 537 -36.87 -54.17 64.09
C LEU A 537 -37.32 -55.62 64.34
N SER A 538 -37.37 -56.07 65.59
CA SER A 538 -37.81 -57.41 65.99
C SER A 538 -39.15 -57.46 66.74
N GLY A 539 -39.94 -56.38 66.71
CA GLY A 539 -41.28 -56.29 67.32
C GLY A 539 -42.41 -56.38 66.31
#